data_AF-A0A6J8B6G2-F1
#
_entry.id   AF-A0A6J8B6G2-F1
#
_cell.length_a   1.000
_cell.length_b   1.000
_cell.length_c   1.000
_cell.angle_alpha   90.00
_cell.angle_beta   90.00
_cell.angle_gamma   90.00
#
_symmetry.space_group_name_H-M   'P 1'
#
loop_
_entity.id
_entity.type
_entity.pdbx_description
1 polymer ?
#
loop_
_entity_poly.entity_id
_entity_poly.type
_entity_poly.pdbx_seq_one_letter_code
_entity_poly.pdbx_strand_id
1 'polypeptide(L)'
;MQKISVSVLPEFVLAGIHVKPLQAIQEITALETVQRDIVSKMKTQDILFLGDMNAECSYAPKKYLNHIPIRTSNKYHWLISDNIDTTVSTGTDCAYDRFILHGDKFLYAIVEGSSKIFEFDKEYRLTNTVALSVSDHYPIELEMKTVTSSAPYIPFTMFTTVCFGSVICSCIYCLRG
;
A
#
# COMPACT_ATOMS: atom_id res chain seq x y z
N MET A 1 16.88 31.63 -3.90
CA MET A 1 15.96 30.64 -4.50
C MET A 1 16.41 29.26 -4.07
N GLN A 2 15.62 28.58 -3.24
CA GLN A 2 15.88 27.20 -2.82
C GLN A 2 15.56 26.30 -4.02
N LYS A 3 16.57 25.57 -4.54
CA LYS A 3 16.33 24.51 -5.53
C LYS A 3 15.44 23.47 -4.84
N ILE A 4 14.16 23.45 -5.17
CA ILE A 4 13.27 22.34 -4.80
C ILE A 4 13.69 21.20 -5.72
N SER A 5 14.59 20.34 -5.24
CA SER A 5 14.89 19.08 -5.91
C SER A 5 13.65 18.21 -5.77
N VAL A 6 12.92 18.01 -6.86
CA VAL A 6 11.92 16.94 -6.93
C VAL A 6 12.66 15.63 -6.67
N SER A 7 12.46 15.04 -5.49
CA SER A 7 13.09 13.78 -5.11
C SER A 7 12.38 12.66 -5.85
N VAL A 8 12.93 12.30 -7.00
CA VAL A 8 12.61 11.02 -7.65
C VAL A 8 13.04 9.92 -6.70
N LEU A 9 12.17 8.94 -6.47
CA LEU A 9 12.47 7.76 -5.68
C LEU A 9 12.99 6.66 -6.62
N PRO A 10 14.31 6.45 -6.74
CA PRO A 10 14.87 5.53 -7.74
C PRO A 10 14.62 4.06 -7.39
N GLU A 11 14.56 3.74 -6.10
CA GLU A 11 14.41 2.38 -5.59
C GLU A 11 13.65 2.41 -4.26
N PHE A 12 12.70 1.50 -4.11
CA PHE A 12 11.91 1.33 -2.90
C PHE A 12 11.41 -0.12 -2.81
N VAL A 13 10.91 -0.51 -1.64
CA VAL A 13 10.37 -1.85 -1.39
C VAL A 13 8.86 -1.77 -1.22
N LEU A 14 8.15 -2.65 -1.92
CA LEU A 14 6.74 -2.97 -1.64
C LEU A 14 6.68 -4.26 -0.83
N ALA A 15 6.02 -4.21 0.33
CA ALA A 15 5.84 -5.35 1.21
C ALA A 15 4.35 -5.64 1.38
N GLY A 16 3.84 -6.54 0.53
CA GLY A 16 2.45 -7.00 0.57
C GLY A 16 2.18 -7.84 1.82
N ILE A 17 1.06 -7.59 2.51
CA ILE A 17 0.63 -8.37 3.66
C ILE A 17 -0.90 -8.53 3.65
N HIS A 18 -1.36 -9.73 4.04
CA HIS A 18 -2.74 -9.99 4.43
C HIS A 18 -2.70 -10.56 5.85
N VAL A 19 -3.20 -9.77 6.79
CA VAL A 19 -3.08 -10.04 8.23
C VAL A 19 -4.25 -10.87 8.72
N LYS A 20 -3.98 -11.89 9.53
CA LYS A 20 -5.05 -12.69 10.13
C LYS A 20 -5.90 -11.83 11.10
N PRO A 21 -7.24 -11.78 10.96
CA PRO A 21 -8.09 -10.86 11.72
C PRO A 21 -7.91 -10.94 13.25
N LEU A 22 -7.89 -12.16 13.81
CA LEU A 22 -7.74 -12.36 15.25
C LEU A 22 -6.33 -12.08 15.79
N GLN A 23 -5.36 -11.81 14.91
CA GLN A 23 -3.97 -11.49 15.26
C GLN A 23 -3.55 -10.12 14.70
N ALA A 24 -4.51 -9.27 14.32
CA ALA A 24 -4.24 -8.01 13.64
C ALA A 24 -3.21 -7.13 14.36
N ILE A 25 -3.43 -6.87 15.65
CA ILE A 25 -2.50 -6.08 16.48
C ILE A 25 -1.10 -6.72 16.52
N GLN A 26 -1.00 -8.05 16.63
CA GLN A 26 0.27 -8.75 16.74
C GLN A 26 1.06 -8.70 15.43
N GLU A 27 0.42 -9.00 14.30
CA GLU A 27 1.08 -9.05 12.99
C GLU A 27 1.45 -7.66 12.48
N ILE A 28 0.58 -6.65 12.65
CA ILE A 28 0.90 -5.26 12.32
C ILE A 28 2.09 -4.78 13.17
N THR A 29 2.13 -5.11 14.47
CA THR A 29 3.28 -4.75 15.32
C THR A 29 4.57 -5.42 14.84
N ALA A 30 4.50 -6.65 14.34
CA ALA A 30 5.66 -7.39 13.84
C ALA A 30 6.27 -6.77 12.56
N LEU A 31 5.56 -5.90 11.85
CA LEU A 31 6.08 -5.17 10.69
C LEU A 31 7.32 -4.33 11.04
N GLU A 32 7.51 -3.88 12.29
CA GLU A 32 8.77 -3.22 12.68
C GLU A 32 9.98 -4.15 12.59
N THR A 33 9.79 -5.45 12.85
CA THR A 33 10.86 -6.45 12.67
C THR A 33 11.13 -6.66 11.19
N VAL A 34 10.07 -6.73 10.37
CA VAL A 34 10.20 -6.82 8.91
C VAL A 34 10.91 -5.59 8.33
N GLN A 35 10.56 -4.40 8.80
CA GLN A 35 11.20 -3.14 8.43
C GLN A 35 12.71 -3.18 8.68
N ARG A 36 13.13 -3.60 9.89
CA ARG A 36 14.55 -3.74 10.25
C ARG A 36 15.27 -4.76 9.36
N ASP A 37 14.60 -5.86 9.05
CA ASP A 37 15.12 -6.90 8.16
C ASP A 37 15.32 -6.40 6.73
N ILE A 38 14.34 -5.66 6.19
CA ILE A 38 14.42 -5.03 4.86
C ILE A 38 15.58 -4.05 4.82
N VAL A 39 15.68 -3.14 5.80
CA VAL A 39 16.79 -2.17 5.89
C VAL A 39 18.14 -2.89 5.92
N SER A 40 18.25 -3.97 6.70
CA SER A 40 19.49 -4.72 6.85
C SER A 40 19.91 -5.41 5.54
N LYS A 41 18.96 -6.04 4.83
CA LYS A 41 19.23 -6.84 3.63
C LYS A 41 19.31 -6.00 2.35
N MET A 42 18.39 -5.05 2.19
CA MET A 42 18.20 -4.28 0.96
C MET A 42 18.85 -2.89 1.02
N LYS A 43 19.33 -2.45 2.19
CA LYS A 43 20.02 -1.16 2.38
C LYS A 43 19.18 0.07 1.98
N THR A 44 17.85 -0.06 2.00
CA THR A 44 16.91 1.05 1.77
C THR A 44 16.02 1.28 2.98
N GLN A 45 15.64 2.54 3.22
CA GLN A 45 14.63 2.95 4.20
C GLN A 45 13.26 3.17 3.56
N ASP A 46 13.19 3.21 2.23
CA ASP A 46 12.00 3.58 1.49
C ASP A 46 11.15 2.32 1.27
N ILE A 47 10.17 2.12 2.16
CA ILE A 47 9.36 0.90 2.23
C ILE A 47 7.88 1.29 2.29
N LEU A 48 7.05 0.61 1.52
CA LEU A 48 5.61 0.68 1.61
C LEU A 48 5.06 -0.70 1.97
N PHE A 49 4.53 -0.83 3.19
CA PHE A 49 3.68 -1.97 3.55
C PHE A 49 2.28 -1.71 3.03
N LEU A 50 1.68 -2.71 2.37
CA LEU A 50 0.38 -2.58 1.72
C LEU A 50 -0.44 -3.86 1.78
N GLY A 51 -1.76 -3.72 1.90
CA GLY A 51 -2.73 -4.80 1.80
C GLY A 51 -3.77 -4.79 2.92
N ASP A 52 -4.55 -5.86 2.99
CA ASP A 52 -5.56 -6.08 4.03
C ASP A 52 -4.87 -6.36 5.37
N MET A 53 -4.83 -5.34 6.23
CA MET A 53 -4.22 -5.46 7.54
C MET A 53 -5.25 -5.78 8.63
N ASN A 54 -6.53 -5.87 8.30
CA ASN A 54 -7.62 -5.95 9.27
C ASN A 54 -7.51 -4.86 10.36
N ALA A 55 -7.04 -3.67 9.97
CA ALA A 55 -6.56 -2.60 10.87
C ALA A 55 -7.66 -1.65 11.38
N GLU A 56 -8.87 -2.15 11.61
CA GLU A 56 -9.92 -1.40 12.31
C GLU A 56 -10.98 -2.30 12.96
N CYS A 57 -12.09 -1.69 13.39
CA CYS A 57 -13.26 -2.38 13.91
C CYS A 57 -12.91 -3.33 15.08
N SER A 58 -13.51 -4.51 15.11
CA SER A 58 -13.32 -5.48 16.19
C SER A 58 -11.95 -6.17 16.18
N TYR A 59 -11.27 -6.21 15.02
CA TYR A 59 -9.97 -6.87 14.84
C TYR A 59 -8.82 -6.03 15.39
N ALA A 60 -8.85 -4.72 15.14
CA ALA A 60 -7.89 -3.78 15.69
C ALA A 60 -8.57 -2.58 16.37
N PRO A 61 -9.16 -2.77 17.57
CA PRO A 61 -9.79 -1.68 18.30
C PRO A 61 -8.83 -0.52 18.54
N LYS A 62 -9.31 0.73 18.40
CA LYS A 62 -8.50 1.97 18.56
C LYS A 62 -7.71 2.01 19.86
N LYS A 63 -8.26 1.46 20.96
CA LYS A 63 -7.57 1.32 22.25
C LYS A 63 -6.28 0.50 22.21
N TYR A 64 -6.09 -0.37 21.22
CA TYR A 64 -4.87 -1.16 21.05
C TYR A 64 -4.06 -0.63 19.86
N LEU A 65 -4.72 -0.40 18.72
CA LEU A 65 -4.04 0.05 17.50
C LEU A 65 -3.30 1.37 17.73
N ASN A 66 -3.87 2.33 18.46
CA ASN A 66 -3.23 3.62 18.71
C ASN A 66 -2.08 3.57 19.74
N HIS A 67 -1.73 2.38 20.26
CA HIS A 67 -0.64 2.20 21.22
C HIS A 67 0.51 1.35 20.67
N ILE A 68 0.41 0.79 19.47
CA ILE A 68 1.52 0.03 18.89
C ILE A 68 2.57 0.98 18.30
N PRO A 69 3.88 0.64 18.34
CA PRO A 69 4.94 1.56 17.92
C PRO A 69 4.84 1.99 16.45
N ILE A 70 4.43 1.09 15.54
CA ILE A 70 4.25 1.41 14.11
C ILE A 70 3.10 2.40 13.85
N ARG A 71 2.19 2.59 14.82
CA ARG A 71 1.12 3.58 14.77
C ARG A 71 1.51 4.90 15.43
N THR A 72 2.29 4.86 16.50
CA THR A 72 2.64 6.05 17.30
C THR A 72 3.95 6.73 16.88
N SER A 73 4.84 6.01 16.21
CA SER A 73 6.11 6.56 15.74
C SER A 73 5.92 7.46 14.53
N ASN A 74 6.60 8.61 14.53
CA ASN A 74 6.64 9.54 13.40
C ASN A 74 7.41 9.03 12.16
N LYS A 75 8.02 7.84 12.24
CA LYS A 75 8.73 7.20 11.13
C LYS A 75 7.81 6.51 10.13
N TYR A 76 6.57 6.25 10.53
CA TYR A 76 5.58 5.55 9.74
C TYR A 76 4.43 6.49 9.39
N HIS A 77 4.04 6.48 8.13
CA HIS A 77 2.98 7.30 7.59
C HIS A 77 1.86 6.38 7.12
N TRP A 78 0.72 6.45 7.82
CA TRP A 78 -0.49 5.72 7.47
C TRP A 78 -1.27 6.56 6.47
N LEU A 79 -1.28 6.15 5.20
CA LEU A 79 -1.81 6.98 4.11
C LEU A 79 -3.31 6.75 3.85
N ILE A 80 -3.86 5.63 4.33
CA ILE A 80 -5.31 5.40 4.41
C ILE A 80 -5.73 5.68 5.85
N SER A 81 -6.62 6.65 6.03
CA SER A 81 -7.08 7.10 7.34
C SER A 81 -8.11 6.14 7.96
N ASP A 82 -8.26 6.18 9.29
CA ASP A 82 -9.20 5.35 10.08
C ASP A 82 -10.68 5.72 9.85
N ASN A 83 -10.98 6.56 8.86
CA ASN A 83 -12.34 6.99 8.51
C ASN A 83 -12.67 6.70 7.05
N ILE A 84 -11.83 5.91 6.37
CA ILE A 84 -12.04 5.49 5.00
C ILE A 84 -12.49 4.03 5.05
N ASP A 85 -13.75 3.79 4.69
CA ASP A 85 -14.27 2.43 4.57
C ASP A 85 -13.64 1.74 3.37
N THR A 86 -12.92 0.66 3.63
CA THR A 86 -12.27 -0.15 2.59
C THR A 86 -13.11 -1.36 2.20
N THR A 87 -14.34 -1.49 2.71
CA THR A 87 -15.21 -2.63 2.47
C THR A 87 -16.33 -2.31 1.49
N VAL A 88 -16.72 -3.30 0.69
CA VAL A 88 -17.83 -3.17 -0.30
C VAL A 88 -19.19 -3.40 0.36
N SER A 89 -19.22 -4.11 1.48
CA SER A 89 -20.44 -4.45 2.20
C SER A 89 -21.12 -3.20 2.75
N THR A 90 -22.43 -3.06 2.54
CA THR A 90 -23.23 -1.97 3.12
C THR A 90 -23.47 -2.12 4.63
N GLY A 91 -23.06 -3.25 5.22
CA GLY A 91 -23.22 -3.56 6.64
C GLY A 91 -21.98 -3.31 7.48
N THR A 92 -20.90 -2.81 6.86
CA THR A 92 -19.60 -2.56 7.50
C THR A 92 -19.14 -1.14 7.17
N ASP A 93 -18.25 -0.62 8.01
CA ASP A 93 -17.56 0.66 7.84
C ASP A 93 -16.21 0.50 8.53
N CYS A 94 -15.23 -0.04 7.79
CA CYS A 94 -13.95 -0.48 8.35
C CYS A 94 -12.78 -0.18 7.41
N ALA A 95 -11.75 0.48 7.94
CA ALA A 95 -10.47 0.72 7.29
C ALA A 95 -9.50 -0.46 7.50
N TYR A 96 -9.79 -1.60 6.86
CA TYR A 96 -8.98 -2.80 6.91
C TYR A 96 -7.71 -2.71 6.06
N ASP A 97 -7.84 -2.23 4.82
CA ASP A 97 -6.73 -2.10 3.87
C ASP A 97 -5.92 -0.84 4.13
N ARG A 98 -4.59 -0.97 4.22
CA ARG A 98 -3.72 0.14 4.60
C ARG A 98 -2.48 0.26 3.73
N PHE A 99 -2.06 1.51 3.57
CA PHE A 99 -0.70 1.88 3.20
C PHE A 99 0.03 2.38 4.45
N ILE A 100 1.11 1.70 4.84
CA ILE A 100 2.02 2.16 5.88
C ILE A 100 3.40 2.38 5.24
N LEU A 101 3.74 3.65 5.07
CA LEU A 101 4.98 4.07 4.44
C LEU A 101 6.05 4.35 5.48
N HIS A 102 7.28 3.93 5.22
CA HIS A 102 8.47 4.28 5.97
C HIS A 102 9.47 4.99 5.05
N GLY A 103 10.12 6.04 5.57
CA GLY A 103 11.13 6.82 4.87
C GLY A 103 10.60 8.14 4.30
N ASP A 104 11.15 9.26 4.79
CA ASP A 104 10.71 10.60 4.40
C ASP A 104 10.84 10.87 2.89
N LYS A 105 11.86 10.30 2.23
CA LYS A 105 12.06 10.43 0.78
C LYS A 105 10.92 9.79 0.01
N PHE A 106 10.49 8.59 0.41
CA PHE A 106 9.31 7.97 -0.17
C PHE A 106 8.07 8.83 0.06
N LEU A 107 7.87 9.36 1.27
CA LEU A 107 6.74 10.25 1.55
C LEU A 107 6.71 11.45 0.58
N TYR A 108 7.85 12.10 0.34
CA TYR A 108 7.94 13.22 -0.61
C TYR A 108 7.68 12.82 -2.07
N ALA A 109 7.86 11.55 -2.41
CA ALA A 109 7.56 11.02 -3.74
C ALA A 109 6.07 10.71 -3.93
N ILE A 110 5.26 10.63 -2.87
CA ILE A 110 3.81 10.47 -2.99
C ILE A 110 3.17 11.80 -3.42
N VAL A 111 2.19 11.73 -4.32
CA VAL A 111 1.33 12.88 -4.65
C VAL A 111 0.40 13.12 -3.46
N GLU A 112 0.50 14.30 -2.87
CA GLU A 112 -0.30 14.66 -1.70
C GLU A 112 -1.80 14.53 -1.99
N GLY A 113 -2.54 13.86 -1.09
CA GLY A 113 -3.99 13.64 -1.24
C GLY A 113 -4.39 12.58 -2.28
N SER A 114 -3.45 11.88 -2.92
CA SER A 114 -3.78 10.83 -3.90
C SER A 114 -4.22 9.51 -3.29
N SER A 115 -3.87 9.26 -2.02
CA SER A 115 -4.19 8.01 -1.32
C SER A 115 -5.69 7.92 -1.04
N LYS A 116 -6.36 6.94 -1.64
CA LYS A 116 -7.82 6.75 -1.55
C LYS A 116 -8.21 5.31 -1.87
N ILE A 117 -9.51 5.02 -1.75
CA ILE A 117 -10.11 3.78 -2.25
C ILE A 117 -10.57 3.95 -3.70
N PHE A 118 -10.60 2.84 -4.44
CA PHE A 118 -11.26 2.75 -5.73
C PHE A 118 -12.61 2.05 -5.58
N GLU A 119 -13.68 2.86 -5.53
CA GLU A 119 -15.06 2.39 -5.41
C GLU A 119 -15.57 1.85 -6.76
N PHE A 120 -15.09 0.65 -7.14
CA PHE A 120 -15.35 0.04 -8.44
C PHE A 120 -16.85 -0.24 -8.68
N ASP A 121 -17.63 -0.42 -7.61
CA ASP A 121 -19.08 -0.56 -7.67
C ASP A 121 -19.73 0.74 -8.19
N LYS A 122 -19.27 1.90 -7.73
CA LYS A 122 -19.76 3.21 -8.18
C LYS A 122 -19.26 3.53 -9.57
N GLU A 123 -17.97 3.31 -9.84
CA GLU A 123 -17.35 3.59 -11.15
C GLU A 123 -18.07 2.80 -12.26
N TYR A 124 -18.32 1.52 -12.02
CA TYR A 124 -18.96 0.64 -13.00
C TYR A 124 -20.49 0.49 -12.81
N ARG A 125 -21.08 1.24 -11.88
CA ARG A 125 -22.53 1.25 -11.58
C ARG A 125 -23.09 -0.15 -11.30
N LEU A 126 -22.38 -0.91 -10.50
CA LEU A 126 -22.74 -2.26 -10.09
C LEU A 126 -23.76 -2.21 -8.96
N THR A 127 -24.63 -3.22 -8.90
CA THR A 127 -25.39 -3.47 -7.68
C THR A 127 -24.46 -4.04 -6.61
N ASN A 128 -24.78 -3.84 -5.33
CA ASN A 128 -23.94 -4.37 -4.24
C ASN A 128 -23.74 -5.89 -4.35
N THR A 129 -24.76 -6.65 -4.78
CA THR A 129 -24.65 -8.09 -5.02
C THR A 129 -23.62 -8.43 -6.09
N VAL A 130 -23.56 -7.67 -7.19
CA VAL A 130 -22.57 -7.89 -8.24
C VAL A 130 -21.19 -7.45 -7.76
N ALA A 131 -21.09 -6.33 -7.05
CA ALA A 131 -19.84 -5.85 -6.48
C ALA A 131 -19.23 -6.89 -5.50
N LEU A 132 -20.04 -7.42 -4.58
CA LEU A 132 -19.64 -8.48 -3.64
C LEU A 132 -19.25 -9.79 -4.33
N SER A 133 -19.72 -10.04 -5.56
CA SER A 133 -19.26 -11.20 -6.35
C SER A 133 -17.86 -11.00 -6.94
N VAL A 134 -17.39 -9.76 -7.03
CA VAL A 134 -16.03 -9.41 -7.43
C VAL A 134 -15.10 -9.44 -6.22
N SER A 135 -15.46 -8.71 -5.16
CA SER A 135 -14.68 -8.58 -3.93
C SER A 135 -15.55 -8.00 -2.82
N ASP A 136 -15.25 -8.33 -1.57
CA ASP A 136 -15.77 -7.68 -0.37
C ASP A 136 -14.91 -6.49 0.11
N HIS A 137 -13.75 -6.26 -0.53
CA HIS A 137 -12.85 -5.13 -0.30
C HIS A 137 -12.70 -4.23 -1.53
N TYR A 138 -12.64 -2.92 -1.32
CA TYR A 138 -12.21 -1.96 -2.34
C TYR A 138 -10.68 -1.95 -2.46
N PRO A 139 -10.13 -1.86 -3.68
CA PRO A 139 -8.71 -1.55 -3.84
C PRO A 139 -8.37 -0.20 -3.18
N ILE A 140 -7.22 -0.13 -2.53
CA ILE A 140 -6.60 1.13 -2.14
C ILE A 140 -5.57 1.55 -3.19
N GLU A 141 -5.51 2.83 -3.52
CA GLU A 141 -4.65 3.38 -4.55
C GLU A 141 -3.95 4.65 -4.07
N LEU A 142 -2.78 4.93 -4.64
CA LEU A 142 -2.03 6.17 -4.45
C LEU A 142 -1.26 6.49 -5.72
N GLU A 143 -0.87 7.75 -5.88
CA GLU A 143 -0.05 8.20 -7.00
C GLU A 143 1.35 8.60 -6.54
N MET A 144 2.34 8.31 -7.39
CA MET A 144 3.73 8.68 -7.18
C MET A 144 4.17 9.70 -8.22
N LYS A 145 4.98 10.66 -7.78
CA LYS A 145 5.63 11.64 -8.64
C LYS A 145 6.64 10.91 -9.53
N THR A 146 6.46 11.02 -10.84
CA THR A 146 7.41 10.49 -11.82
C THR A 146 8.33 11.60 -12.33
N VAL A 147 9.53 11.22 -12.79
CA VAL A 147 10.33 12.12 -13.62
C VAL A 147 9.76 12.06 -15.02
N THR A 148 9.37 13.21 -15.56
CA THR A 148 9.27 13.35 -17.01
C THR A 148 10.68 13.29 -17.59
N SER A 149 11.12 12.09 -17.99
CA SER A 149 12.32 12.00 -18.82
C SER A 149 12.01 12.73 -20.13
N SER A 150 12.79 13.75 -20.48
CA SER A 150 12.76 14.38 -21.80
C SER A 150 13.28 13.46 -22.92
N ALA A 151 13.41 12.15 -22.65
CA ALA A 151 13.77 11.15 -23.64
C ALA A 151 12.54 10.87 -24.53
N PRO A 152 12.71 10.83 -25.87
CA PRO A 152 11.61 10.54 -26.78
C PRO A 152 10.97 9.19 -26.44
N TYR A 153 9.64 9.18 -26.43
CA TYR A 153 8.80 8.02 -26.18
C TYR A 153 9.18 6.88 -27.13
N ILE A 154 9.86 5.85 -26.64
CA ILE A 154 10.01 4.57 -27.34
C ILE A 154 8.89 3.68 -26.81
N PRO A 155 7.93 3.24 -27.65
CA PRO A 155 6.84 2.41 -27.19
C PRO A 155 7.41 1.06 -26.71
N PHE A 156 7.33 0.82 -25.41
CA PHE A 156 7.59 -0.51 -24.85
C PHE A 156 6.31 -1.33 -25.04
N THR A 157 6.32 -2.23 -26.01
CA THR A 157 5.22 -3.18 -26.19
C THR A 157 5.29 -4.20 -25.05
N MET A 158 4.48 -3.99 -24.01
CA MET A 158 4.33 -4.97 -22.94
C MET A 158 3.48 -6.13 -23.48
N PHE A 159 4.09 -7.27 -23.76
CA PHE A 159 3.35 -8.51 -23.99
C PHE A 159 2.86 -9.01 -22.62
N THR A 160 1.60 -8.75 -22.29
CA THR A 160 0.92 -9.40 -21.17
C THR A 160 0.54 -10.82 -21.58
N THR A 161 1.38 -11.79 -21.23
CA THR A 161 0.92 -13.18 -21.18
C THR A 161 0.04 -13.32 -19.93
N VAL A 162 -1.27 -13.44 -20.14
CA VAL A 162 -2.22 -13.81 -19.07
C VAL A 162 -1.96 -15.27 -18.73
N CYS A 163 -1.24 -15.52 -17.64
CA CYS A 163 -1.17 -16.86 -17.04
C CYS A 163 -2.42 -17.06 -16.17
N PHE A 164 -3.37 -17.86 -16.67
CA PHE A 164 -4.41 -18.44 -15.81
C PHE A 164 -3.77 -19.47 -14.88
N GLY A 165 -3.88 -19.24 -13.58
CA GLY A 165 -3.68 -20.27 -12.56
C GLY A 165 -2.36 -20.19 -11.78
N SER A 166 -2.51 -20.08 -10.46
CA SER A 166 -1.57 -20.47 -9.39
C SER A 166 -0.18 -19.83 -9.37
N VAL A 167 -0.03 -18.89 -8.42
CA VAL A 167 1.15 -18.58 -7.60
C VAL A 167 2.51 -19.00 -8.20
N ILE A 168 3.21 -18.03 -8.78
CA ILE A 168 4.67 -17.99 -8.71
C ILE A 168 5.09 -16.55 -8.42
N CYS A 169 5.47 -16.31 -7.16
CA CYS A 169 6.35 -15.22 -6.81
C CYS A 169 7.71 -15.52 -7.43
N SER A 170 8.16 -14.70 -8.38
CA SER A 170 9.54 -14.70 -8.83
C SER A 170 10.08 -13.29 -8.73
N CYS A 171 10.88 -13.06 -7.68
CA CYS A 171 11.87 -11.99 -7.67
C CYS A 171 12.73 -12.12 -8.93
N ILE A 172 12.53 -11.23 -9.90
CA ILE A 172 13.51 -11.03 -10.96
C ILE A 172 14.41 -9.88 -10.50
N TYR A 173 15.53 -10.26 -9.89
CA TYR A 173 16.75 -9.46 -10.01
C TYR A 173 17.22 -9.55 -11.46
N CYS A 174 17.34 -8.41 -12.15
CA CYS A 174 18.23 -8.20 -13.31
C CYS A 174 18.15 -6.73 -13.72
N LEU A 175 19.20 -5.99 -14.07
CA LEU A 175 20.65 -6.20 -14.07
C LEU A 175 21.23 -4.77 -14.26
N ARG A 176 22.36 -4.48 -13.63
CA ARG A 176 23.16 -3.30 -13.97
C ARG A 176 23.52 -3.32 -15.46
N GLY A 177 23.39 -2.16 -16.10
CA GLY A 177 24.08 -1.75 -17.32
C GLY A 177 24.46 -0.30 -17.15
#